data_AF-A0AAN5LF86-F1
#
_entry.id   AF-A0AAN5LF86-F1
#
_cell.length_a   1.000
_cell.length_b   1.000
_cell.length_c   1.000
_cell.angle_alpha   90.00
_cell.angle_beta   90.00
_cell.angle_gamma   90.00
#
_symmetry.space_group_name_H-M   'P 1'
#
loop_
_entity.id
_entity.type
_entity.pdbx_description
1 polymer ?
#
loop_
_entity_poly.entity_id
_entity_poly.type
_entity_poly.pdbx_seq_one_letter_code
_entity_poly.pdbx_strand_id
1 'polypeptide(L)'
;MAGFIDHEKAFISLFNQTARYHHRHKVFEDFVCCSVIALENRLCFSEKREGKYLRIVSGYEKPDVSRMAQLLAHVVNGLQNGLCDFLGNVFMQLELGDKYRAQFFTPWDVARMMAQMQLGDMKA
;
A
#
# COMPACT_ATOMS: atom_id res chain seq x y z
N MET A 1 5.91 -25.73 12.39
CA MET A 1 5.51 -24.97 11.19
C MET A 1 5.78 -23.51 11.48
N ALA A 2 6.73 -22.87 10.78
CA ALA A 2 6.85 -21.42 10.85
C ALA A 2 5.52 -20.83 10.36
N GLY A 3 4.82 -20.11 11.23
CA GLY A 3 3.52 -19.53 10.88
C GLY A 3 3.69 -18.60 9.68
N PHE A 4 2.90 -18.80 8.62
CA PHE A 4 2.85 -17.87 7.50
C PHE A 4 2.49 -16.48 8.06
N ILE A 5 3.30 -15.46 7.76
CA ILE A 5 3.02 -14.09 8.18
C ILE A 5 1.86 -13.57 7.33
N ASP A 6 0.77 -13.18 7.99
CA ASP A 6 -0.30 -12.41 7.36
C ASP A 6 0.20 -10.98 7.14
N HIS A 7 0.65 -10.70 5.91
CA HIS A 7 1.27 -9.42 5.57
C HIS A 7 0.29 -8.24 5.57
N GLU A 8 -1.00 -8.46 5.33
CA GLU A 8 -2.01 -7.40 5.44
C GLU A 8 -2.18 -6.98 6.91
N LYS A 9 -2.32 -7.95 7.82
CA LYS A 9 -2.42 -7.65 9.27
C LYS A 9 -1.14 -7.03 9.81
N ALA A 10 0.02 -7.52 9.38
CA ALA A 10 1.30 -6.94 9.76
C ALA A 10 1.44 -5.49 9.26
N PHE A 11 1.04 -5.23 8.01
CA PHE A 11 1.00 -3.88 7.45
C PHE A 11 0.09 -2.95 8.27
N ILE A 12 -1.15 -3.36 8.56
CA ILE A 12 -2.12 -2.55 9.32
C ILE A 12 -1.59 -2.23 10.72
N SER A 13 -1.03 -3.23 11.41
CA SER A 13 -0.45 -3.06 12.74
C SER A 13 0.71 -2.07 12.75
N LEU A 14 1.63 -2.18 11.78
CA LEU A 14 2.77 -1.28 11.63
C LEU A 14 2.31 0.13 11.22
N PHE A 15 1.36 0.23 10.30
CA PHE A 15 0.82 1.49 9.81
C PHE A 15 0.20 2.27 10.98
N ASN A 16 -0.62 1.65 11.82
CA ASN A 16 -1.24 2.28 12.98
C ASN A 16 -0.24 2.88 14.00
N GLN A 17 1.00 2.38 14.01
CA GLN A 17 2.09 2.90 14.85
C GLN A 17 2.93 3.96 14.14
N THR A 18 2.86 4.03 12.81
CA THR A 18 3.66 4.92 11.98
C THR A 18 3.07 6.32 11.94
N ALA A 19 3.88 7.33 12.27
CA ALA A 19 3.60 8.75 12.11
C ALA A 19 2.23 9.18 12.67
N ARG A 20 1.95 8.81 13.93
CA ARG A 20 0.66 9.06 14.61
C ARG A 20 0.31 10.55 14.73
N TYR A 21 1.27 11.44 14.49
CA TYR A 21 1.12 12.89 14.48
C TYR A 21 0.63 13.46 13.13
N HIS A 22 0.45 12.63 12.09
CA HIS A 22 -0.16 13.00 10.81
C HIS A 22 -1.54 12.35 10.63
N HIS A 23 -2.37 12.95 9.78
CA HIS A 23 -3.63 12.33 9.35
C HIS A 23 -3.38 11.01 8.61
N ARG A 24 -4.15 9.96 8.94
CA ARG A 24 -3.94 8.61 8.40
C ARG A 24 -3.98 8.55 6.87
N HIS A 25 -4.92 9.28 6.25
CA HIS A 25 -5.02 9.35 4.79
C HIS A 25 -3.74 9.92 4.16
N LYS A 26 -3.20 11.00 4.73
CA LYS A 26 -1.93 11.60 4.29
C LYS A 26 -0.76 10.62 4.43
N VAL A 27 -0.66 9.90 5.57
CA VAL A 27 0.40 8.91 5.79
C VAL A 27 0.34 7.79 4.74
N PHE A 28 -0.86 7.34 4.38
CA PHE A 28 -1.05 6.34 3.32
C PHE A 28 -0.65 6.87 1.95
N GLU A 29 -1.10 8.07 1.59
CA GLU A 29 -0.75 8.73 0.32
C GLU A 29 0.75 8.94 0.18
N ASP A 30 1.39 9.47 1.23
CA ASP A 30 2.84 9.70 1.28
C ASP A 30 3.61 8.38 1.19
N PHE A 31 3.16 7.33 1.88
CA PHE A 31 3.72 5.99 1.78
C PHE A 31 3.69 5.46 0.33
N VAL A 32 2.53 5.55 -0.35
CA VAL A 32 2.40 5.11 -1.75
C VAL A 32 3.28 5.96 -2.65
N CYS A 33 3.26 7.29 -2.50
CA CYS A 33 4.12 8.20 -3.28
C CYS A 33 5.61 7.87 -3.13
N CYS A 34 6.10 7.73 -1.90
CA CYS A 34 7.50 7.40 -1.63
C CYS A 34 7.87 6.03 -2.19
N SER A 35 6.98 5.04 -2.08
CA SER A 35 7.20 3.69 -2.62
C SER A 35 7.32 3.70 -4.14
N VAL A 36 6.38 4.37 -4.83
CA VAL A 36 6.40 4.49 -6.30
C VAL A 36 7.64 5.24 -6.76
N ILE A 37 7.99 6.37 -6.12
CA ILE A 37 9.19 7.12 -6.49
C ILE A 37 10.45 6.26 -6.34
N ALA A 38 10.59 5.53 -5.23
CA ALA A 38 11.75 4.66 -5.00
C ALA A 38 11.88 3.57 -6.07
N LEU A 39 10.76 2.95 -6.46
CA LEU A 39 10.70 1.95 -7.53
C LEU A 39 11.02 2.56 -8.91
N GLU A 40 10.44 3.71 -9.24
CA GLU A 40 10.69 4.39 -10.51
C GLU A 40 12.13 4.86 -10.63
N ASN A 41 12.70 5.46 -9.58
CA ASN A 41 14.07 5.96 -9.60
C ASN A 41 15.10 4.83 -9.73
N ARG A 42 14.75 3.61 -9.30
CA ARG A 42 15.58 2.43 -9.54
C ARG A 42 15.69 2.05 -11.02
N LEU A 43 14.66 2.36 -11.82
CA LEU A 43 14.58 2.06 -13.25
C LEU A 43 15.09 3.22 -14.11
N CYS A 44 14.63 4.43 -13.81
CA CYS A 44 15.01 5.66 -14.50
C CYS A 44 15.04 6.79 -13.47
N PHE A 45 16.24 7.19 -13.06
CA PHE A 45 16.39 8.22 -12.04
C PHE A 45 15.87 9.58 -12.53
N SER A 46 15.20 10.32 -11.64
CA SER A 46 14.81 11.71 -11.88
C SER A 46 15.01 12.55 -10.62
N GLU A 47 15.80 13.61 -10.73
CA GLU A 47 15.99 14.59 -9.66
C GLU A 47 14.68 15.22 -9.19
N LYS A 48 13.73 15.44 -10.12
CA LYS A 48 12.41 15.97 -9.77
C LYS A 48 11.64 15.03 -8.85
N ARG A 49 11.68 13.72 -9.13
CA ARG A 49 11.07 12.71 -8.27
C ARG A 49 11.80 12.56 -6.95
N GLU A 50 13.14 12.49 -6.99
CA GLU A 50 13.96 12.40 -5.79
C GLU A 50 13.72 13.61 -4.87
N GLY A 51 13.63 14.82 -5.43
CA GLY A 51 13.28 16.02 -4.69
C GLY A 51 11.88 15.96 -4.05
N LYS A 52 10.89 15.35 -4.72
CA LYS A 52 9.57 15.11 -4.12
C LYS A 52 9.67 14.09 -2.97
N TYR A 53 10.39 12.99 -3.15
CA TYR A 53 10.62 11.99 -2.10
C TYR A 53 11.25 12.64 -0.86
N LEU A 54 12.35 13.38 -1.04
CA LEU A 54 13.07 14.06 0.04
C LEU A 54 12.21 15.09 0.78
N ARG A 55 11.33 15.82 0.07
CA ARG A 55 10.36 16.74 0.69
C ARG A 55 9.28 16.04 1.50
N ILE A 56 8.84 14.86 1.09
CA ILE A 56 7.87 14.08 1.87
C ILE A 56 8.55 13.59 3.15
N VAL A 57 9.68 12.87 3.03
CA VAL A 57 10.34 12.25 4.18
C VAL A 57 10.89 13.25 5.19
N SER A 58 11.20 14.50 4.80
CA SER A 58 11.60 15.55 5.73
C SER A 58 10.49 15.95 6.72
N GLY A 59 9.23 15.65 6.39
CA GLY A 59 8.09 15.83 7.29
C GLY A 59 7.86 14.67 8.28
N TYR A 60 8.75 13.67 8.30
CA TYR A 60 8.63 12.48 9.13
C TYR A 60 9.82 12.31 10.09
N GLU A 61 9.56 11.72 11.27
CA GLU A 61 10.61 11.30 12.17
C GLU A 61 11.38 10.12 11.57
N LYS A 62 12.69 10.02 11.85
CA LYS A 62 13.55 8.95 11.32
C LYS A 62 13.00 7.53 11.53
N PRO A 63 12.43 7.17 12.71
CA PRO A 63 11.81 5.87 12.89
C PRO A 63 10.64 5.63 11.93
N ASP A 64 9.83 6.65 11.64
CA ASP A 64 8.69 6.54 10.73
C ASP A 64 9.09 6.39 9.27
N VAL A 65 10.15 7.08 8.84
CA VAL A 65 10.75 6.84 7.51
C VAL A 65 11.20 5.38 7.37
N SER A 66 11.78 4.82 8.44
CA SER A 66 12.16 3.40 8.46
C SER A 66 10.95 2.47 8.44
N ARG A 67 9.85 2.83 9.14
CA ARG A 67 8.59 2.09 9.09
C ARG A 67 7.94 2.15 7.71
N MET A 68 8.03 3.26 6.97
CA MET A 68 7.55 3.34 5.59
C MET A 68 8.26 2.33 4.67
N ALA A 69 9.58 2.13 4.84
CA ALA A 69 10.29 1.09 4.11
C ALA A 69 9.83 -0.33 4.50
N GLN A 70 9.55 -0.57 5.78
CA GLN A 70 9.01 -1.84 6.27
C GLN A 70 7.58 -2.10 5.77
N LEU A 71 6.74 -1.07 5.67
CA LEU A 71 5.42 -1.16 5.05
C LEU A 71 5.52 -1.62 3.59
N LEU A 72 6.47 -1.07 2.83
CA LEU A 72 6.73 -1.50 1.44
C LEU A 72 7.17 -2.97 1.40
N ALA A 73 8.00 -3.41 2.35
CA ALA A 73 8.39 -4.81 2.45
C ALA A 73 7.17 -5.73 2.68
N HIS A 74 6.20 -5.34 3.50
CA HIS A 74 4.96 -6.10 3.65
C HIS A 74 4.12 -6.14 2.38
N VAL A 75 4.03 -5.05 1.62
CA VAL A 75 3.36 -5.06 0.30
C VAL A 75 4.02 -6.04 -0.65
N VAL A 76 5.36 -5.97 -0.79
CA VAL A 76 6.11 -6.86 -1.69
C VAL A 76 5.94 -8.32 -1.30
N ASN A 77 6.10 -8.65 -0.02
CA ASN A 77 5.95 -10.04 0.45
C ASN A 77 4.48 -10.53 0.36
N GLY A 78 3.50 -9.64 0.58
CA GLY A 78 2.09 -9.96 0.40
C GLY A 78 1.76 -10.34 -1.05
N LEU A 79 2.25 -9.55 -2.01
CA LEU A 79 2.04 -9.79 -3.44
C LEU A 79 2.82 -11.00 -3.99
N GLN A 80 3.88 -11.46 -3.30
CA GLN A 80 4.59 -12.69 -3.68
C GLN A 80 3.76 -13.96 -3.48
N ASN A 81 2.74 -13.93 -2.60
CA ASN A 81 1.89 -15.09 -2.32
C ASN A 81 0.77 -15.30 -3.35
N GLY A 82 0.59 -14.36 -4.28
CA GLY A 82 -0.41 -14.42 -5.33
C GLY A 82 -0.91 -13.05 -5.75
N LEU A 83 -1.57 -12.99 -6.91
CA LEU A 83 -2.24 -11.78 -7.38
C LEU A 83 -3.45 -11.47 -6.49
N CYS A 84 -3.44 -10.30 -5.88
CA CYS A 84 -4.54 -9.75 -5.10
C CYS A 84 -4.52 -8.21 -5.12
N ASP A 85 -5.61 -7.59 -4.67
CA ASP A 85 -5.66 -6.14 -4.42
C ASP A 85 -5.16 -5.82 -2.99
N PHE A 86 -3.85 -6.00 -2.75
CA PHE A 86 -3.27 -5.78 -1.42
C PHE A 86 -3.52 -4.36 -0.90
N LEU A 87 -3.27 -3.34 -1.75
CA LEU A 87 -3.39 -1.94 -1.35
C LEU A 87 -4.86 -1.53 -1.12
N GLY A 88 -5.79 -1.98 -1.96
CA GLY A 88 -7.23 -1.76 -1.73
C GLY A 88 -7.73 -2.44 -0.46
N ASN A 89 -7.29 -3.68 -0.20
CA ASN A 89 -7.65 -4.41 1.03
C ASN A 89 -7.21 -3.67 2.29
N VAL A 90 -5.94 -3.28 2.38
CA VAL A 90 -5.45 -2.56 3.57
C VAL A 90 -6.07 -1.16 3.67
N PHE A 91 -6.34 -0.49 2.55
CA PHE A 91 -6.99 0.83 2.56
C PHE A 91 -8.41 0.76 3.14
N MET A 92 -9.18 -0.26 2.76
CA MET A 92 -10.52 -0.50 3.31
C MET A 92 -10.48 -0.90 4.78
N GLN A 93 -9.57 -1.80 5.17
CA GLN A 93 -9.43 -2.24 6.56
C GLN A 93 -8.95 -1.11 7.50
N LEU A 94 -8.20 -0.15 6.96
CA LEU A 94 -7.79 1.07 7.67
C LEU A 94 -8.88 2.15 7.69
N GLU A 95 -10.03 1.89 7.07
CA GLU A 95 -11.17 2.80 6.96
C GLU A 95 -10.80 4.18 6.36
N LEU A 96 -9.86 4.19 5.40
CA LEU A 96 -9.36 5.42 4.79
C LEU A 96 -10.27 5.99 3.71
N GLY A 97 -11.30 5.23 3.29
CA GLY A 97 -12.26 5.67 2.29
C GLY A 97 -13.21 6.74 2.78
N ASP A 98 -13.69 7.58 1.85
CA ASP A 98 -14.73 8.56 2.13
C ASP A 98 -16.09 7.87 2.29
N LYS A 99 -16.45 7.55 3.55
CA LYS A 99 -17.74 6.93 3.90
C LYS A 99 -18.93 7.83 3.51
N TYR A 100 -18.78 9.16 3.54
CA TYR A 100 -19.86 10.09 3.19
C TYR A 100 -20.13 10.11 1.68
N ARG A 101 -19.12 9.82 0.86
CA ARG A 101 -19.24 9.65 -0.59
C ARG A 101 -19.46 8.20 -1.02
N ALA A 102 -19.69 7.30 -0.07
CA ALA A 102 -19.87 5.86 -0.32
C ALA A 102 -18.72 5.25 -1.15
N GLN A 103 -17.48 5.63 -0.86
CA GLN A 103 -16.32 5.03 -1.50
C GLN A 103 -16.07 3.63 -0.93
N PHE A 104 -16.22 2.61 -1.77
CA PHE A 104 -15.90 1.23 -1.45
C PHE A 104 -15.11 0.61 -2.59
N PHE A 105 -14.14 -0.25 -2.27
CA PHE A 105 -13.47 -1.08 -3.25
C PHE A 105 -14.21 -2.41 -3.40
N THR A 106 -14.37 -2.87 -4.64
CA THR A 106 -14.90 -4.19 -4.94
C THR A 106 -13.92 -5.25 -4.43
N PRO A 107 -14.33 -6.17 -3.54
CA PRO A 107 -13.46 -7.24 -3.08
C PRO A 107 -12.85 -8.02 -4.25
N TRP A 108 -11.57 -8.40 -4.12
CA TRP A 108 -10.81 -9.06 -5.18
C TRP A 108 -11.54 -10.25 -5.80
N ASP A 109 -12.11 -11.13 -4.96
CA ASP A 109 -12.80 -12.33 -5.43
C ASP A 109 -14.06 -12.02 -6.25
N VAL A 110 -14.76 -10.93 -5.91
CA VAL A 110 -15.95 -10.47 -6.65
C VAL A 110 -15.52 -9.88 -7.99
N ALA A 111 -14.48 -9.04 -8.00
CA ALA A 111 -13.93 -8.49 -9.24
C ALA A 111 -13.44 -9.60 -10.18
N ARG A 112 -12.73 -10.60 -9.64
CA ARG A 112 -12.24 -11.77 -10.37
C ARG A 112 -13.39 -12.61 -10.94
N MET A 113 -14.41 -12.92 -10.12
CA MET A 113 -15.60 -13.65 -10.58
C MET A 113 -16.29 -12.91 -11.74
N MET A 114 -16.53 -11.60 -11.60
CA MET A 114 -17.16 -10.80 -12.65
C MET A 114 -16.34 -10.79 -13.94
N ALA A 115 -15.01 -10.67 -13.83
CA ALA A 115 -14.12 -10.71 -14.99
C ALA A 115 -14.19 -12.07 -15.69
N GLN A 116 -14.19 -13.17 -14.94
CA GLN A 116 -14.31 -14.53 -15.50
C GLN A 116 -15.66 -14.76 -16.21
N MET A 117 -16.76 -14.23 -15.67
CA MET A 117 -18.08 -14.33 -16.30
C MET A 117 -18.17 -13.54 -17.62
N GLN A 118 -17.51 -12.38 -17.70
CA GLN A 118 -17.64 -11.47 -18.85
C GLN A 118 -16.62 -11.75 -19.95
N LEU A 119 -15.41 -12.18 -19.59
CA LEU A 119 -14.28 -12.33 -20.51
C LEU A 119 -13.89 -13.80 -20.73
N GLY A 120 -14.54 -14.74 -20.02
CA GLY A 120 -14.21 -16.16 -20.07
C GLY A 120 -13.02 -16.52 -19.18
N ASP A 121 -12.38 -17.65 -19.48
CA ASP A 121 -11.29 -18.19 -18.65
C ASP A 121 -10.00 -17.38 -18.87
N MET A 122 -9.87 -16.28 -18.12
CA MET A 122 -8.67 -15.45 -18.10
C MET A 122 -7.66 -16.07 -17.13
N LYS A 123 -6.46 -16.40 -17.63
CA LYS A 123 -5.33 -16.75 -16.77
C LYS A 123 -4.93 -15.50 -15.98
N ALA A 124 -4.98 -15.60 -14.65
CA ALA A 124 -4.45 -14.58 -13.74
C ALA A 124 -2.92 -14.50 -13.91
#